data_AF-U2USB6-F1
#
_entry.id   AF-U2USB6-F1
#
_cell.length_a   1.000
_cell.length_b   1.000
_cell.length_c   1.000
_cell.angle_alpha   90.00
_cell.angle_beta   90.00
_cell.angle_gamma   90.00
#
_symmetry.space_group_name_H-M   'P 1'
#
loop_
_entity.id
_entity.type
_entity.pdbx_description
1 polymer ?
#
loop_
_entity_poly.entity_id
_entity_poly.type
_entity_poly.pdbx_seq_one_letter_code
_entity_poly.pdbx_strand_id
1 'polypeptide(L)'
;MRVIKSINHNAALCLDSAGHEVVALGKGVGFGELPREVGVEEVSRTFYDIDPRYLGLVQELPAEHLEFAAQCADVIRQQLSYELSPNFPITLADHLSFMLKRAQEHIVVSMPLSWDVGQRYPLELRLGELCVRGAQRTFGVRLPPSEATGVALSIINATLLPSRPQRRDGARAERIMEGVTGLVEVEMSVSIARDSFDYARFATHLRYLIDRMLSGEPIATLNTSLYEEVVRSYPAVAACVDKVADYLALRLGTCLSDEERLYLMLHINRVVCRAHDARDGA
;
A
#
# COMPACT_ATOMS: atom_id res chain seq x y z
N MET A 1 -8.26 -33.51 4.39
CA MET A 1 -8.08 -32.60 3.23
C MET A 1 -7.05 -33.22 2.32
N ARG A 2 -7.18 -33.07 1.01
CA ARG A 2 -6.23 -33.69 0.06
C ARG A 2 -5.20 -32.68 -0.40
N VAL A 3 -3.94 -32.86 -0.04
CA VAL A 3 -2.84 -32.04 -0.55
C VAL A 3 -2.58 -32.37 -2.01
N ILE A 4 -2.61 -31.35 -2.87
CA ILE A 4 -2.40 -31.49 -4.32
C ILE A 4 -1.09 -30.86 -4.79
N LYS A 5 -0.56 -29.86 -4.08
CA LYS A 5 0.71 -29.22 -4.41
C LYS A 5 1.39 -28.67 -3.17
N SER A 6 2.68 -28.96 -3.00
CA SER A 6 3.51 -28.37 -1.94
C SER A 6 3.82 -26.90 -2.29
N ILE A 7 3.69 -26.00 -1.31
CA ILE A 7 4.14 -24.61 -1.40
C ILE A 7 5.51 -24.51 -0.70
N ASN A 8 5.58 -24.95 0.56
CA ASN A 8 6.83 -25.18 1.29
C ASN A 8 6.64 -26.29 2.35
N HIS A 9 7.61 -26.54 3.23
CA HIS A 9 7.50 -27.60 4.25
C HIS A 9 6.25 -27.49 5.13
N ASN A 10 5.76 -26.28 5.41
CA ASN A 10 4.65 -26.04 6.34
C ASN A 10 3.40 -25.45 5.67
N ALA A 11 3.38 -25.36 4.34
CA ALA A 11 2.29 -24.78 3.56
C ALA A 11 2.03 -25.61 2.31
N ALA A 12 0.76 -25.88 1.99
CA ALA A 12 0.39 -26.61 0.79
C ALA A 12 -0.94 -26.13 0.21
N LEU A 13 -1.11 -26.32 -1.09
CA LEU A 13 -2.41 -26.20 -1.75
C LEU A 13 -3.14 -27.54 -1.60
N CYS A 14 -4.35 -27.48 -1.07
CA CYS A 14 -5.21 -28.61 -0.77
C CYS A 14 -6.56 -28.48 -1.46
N LEU A 15 -7.24 -29.61 -1.61
CA LEU A 15 -8.67 -29.68 -1.87
C LEU A 15 -9.40 -30.00 -0.55
N ASP A 16 -10.40 -29.21 -0.21
CA ASP A 16 -11.30 -29.50 0.90
C ASP A 16 -12.29 -30.64 0.54
N SER A 17 -13.17 -31.01 1.47
CA SER A 17 -14.15 -32.07 1.24
C SER A 17 -15.20 -31.73 0.16
N ALA A 18 -15.36 -30.45 -0.18
CA ALA A 18 -16.25 -29.98 -1.24
C ALA A 18 -15.54 -29.83 -2.59
N GLY A 19 -14.21 -30.04 -2.64
CA GLY A 19 -13.40 -29.91 -3.85
C GLY A 19 -12.93 -28.48 -4.11
N HIS A 20 -13.01 -27.56 -3.15
CA HIS A 20 -12.46 -26.22 -3.29
C HIS A 20 -10.96 -26.19 -3.00
N GLU A 21 -10.22 -25.40 -3.78
CA GLU A 21 -8.81 -25.14 -3.52
C GLU A 21 -8.63 -24.24 -2.30
N VAL A 22 -7.76 -24.67 -1.38
CA VAL A 22 -7.47 -23.97 -0.13
C VAL A 22 -5.98 -24.03 0.16
N VAL A 23 -5.40 -22.94 0.66
CA VAL A 23 -4.04 -22.94 1.18
C VAL A 23 -4.09 -23.38 2.64
N ALA A 24 -3.47 -24.51 2.96
CA ALA A 24 -3.36 -25.03 4.32
C ALA A 24 -1.96 -24.76 4.89
N LEU A 25 -1.92 -24.23 6.12
CA LEU A 25 -0.72 -24.18 6.94
C LEU A 25 -0.76 -25.27 8.00
N GLY A 26 0.40 -25.82 8.31
CA GLY A 26 0.57 -26.79 9.39
C GLY A 26 1.94 -27.43 9.33
N LYS A 27 2.42 -27.93 10.47
CA LYS A 27 3.77 -28.48 10.59
C LYS A 27 3.92 -29.71 9.69
N GLY A 28 4.74 -29.62 8.65
CA GLY A 28 4.97 -30.72 7.71
C GLY A 28 3.83 -30.96 6.70
N VAL A 29 2.84 -30.08 6.61
CA VAL A 29 1.68 -30.29 5.71
C VAL A 29 2.10 -30.38 4.24
N GLY A 30 3.11 -29.61 3.83
CA GLY A 30 3.64 -29.65 2.46
C GLY A 30 4.77 -30.64 2.24
N PHE A 31 5.10 -31.50 3.21
CA PHE A 31 6.15 -32.51 3.11
C PHE A 31 5.62 -33.87 2.64
N GLY A 32 6.45 -34.60 1.90
CA GLY A 32 6.19 -35.98 1.44
C GLY A 32 5.74 -36.09 -0.02
N GLU A 33 5.40 -37.31 -0.43
CA GLU A 33 4.88 -37.58 -1.77
C GLU A 33 3.42 -37.11 -1.92
N LEU A 34 3.12 -36.49 -3.06
CA LEU A 34 1.82 -35.90 -3.38
C LEU A 34 1.18 -36.62 -4.58
N PRO A 35 -0.16 -36.72 -4.63
CA PRO A 35 -1.13 -36.18 -3.68
C PRO A 35 -1.29 -37.07 -2.42
N ARG A 36 -1.58 -36.47 -1.27
CA ARG A 36 -1.82 -37.21 -0.01
C ARG A 36 -2.98 -36.64 0.79
N GLU A 37 -3.60 -37.45 1.65
CA GLU A 37 -4.55 -36.97 2.64
C GLU A 37 -3.82 -36.41 3.86
N VAL A 38 -4.37 -35.35 4.43
CA VAL A 38 -3.91 -34.69 5.65
C VAL A 38 -5.09 -34.54 6.60
N GLY A 39 -4.87 -34.95 7.86
CA GLY A 39 -5.85 -34.84 8.94
C GLY A 39 -6.09 -33.40 9.36
N VAL A 40 -7.23 -33.14 10.02
CA VAL A 40 -7.56 -31.78 10.49
C VAL A 40 -6.57 -31.34 11.59
N GLU A 41 -6.08 -32.29 12.38
CA GLU A 41 -5.08 -32.12 13.43
C GLU A 41 -3.70 -31.70 12.93
N GLU A 42 -3.37 -32.00 11.67
CA GLU A 42 -2.11 -31.58 11.04
C GLU A 42 -2.18 -30.13 10.52
N VAL A 43 -3.38 -29.59 10.31
CA VAL A 43 -3.63 -28.25 9.76
C VAL A 43 -3.86 -27.26 10.89
N SER A 44 -2.99 -26.25 10.99
CA SER A 44 -3.15 -25.15 11.95
C SER A 44 -4.11 -24.08 11.46
N ARG A 45 -4.11 -23.80 10.15
CA ARG A 45 -4.93 -22.73 9.57
C ARG A 45 -5.16 -22.95 8.08
N THR A 46 -6.29 -22.47 7.58
CA THR A 46 -6.62 -22.49 6.15
C THR A 46 -6.96 -21.10 5.62
N PHE A 47 -6.61 -20.86 4.35
CA PHE A 47 -6.95 -19.64 3.62
C PHE A 47 -7.68 -19.99 2.34
N TYR A 48 -8.89 -19.44 2.20
CA TYR A 48 -9.73 -19.60 1.03
C TYR A 48 -9.59 -18.39 0.10
N ASP A 49 -9.91 -18.58 -1.18
CA ASP A 49 -9.96 -17.53 -2.21
C ASP A 49 -8.66 -16.72 -2.36
N ILE A 50 -7.52 -17.38 -2.12
CA ILE A 50 -6.20 -16.79 -2.32
C ILE A 50 -5.91 -16.68 -3.82
N ASP A 51 -5.56 -15.48 -4.27
CA ASP A 51 -5.16 -15.28 -5.66
C ASP A 51 -3.83 -16.01 -5.92
N PRO A 52 -3.74 -16.86 -6.96
CA PRO A 52 -2.56 -17.65 -7.25
C PRO A 52 -1.24 -16.86 -7.31
N ARG A 53 -1.29 -15.55 -7.61
CA ARG A 53 -0.10 -14.68 -7.61
C ARG A 53 0.59 -14.56 -6.25
N TYR A 54 -0.13 -14.78 -5.15
CA TYR A 54 0.41 -14.69 -3.79
C TYR A 54 1.00 -16.01 -3.29
N LEU A 55 0.85 -17.12 -4.03
CA LEU A 55 1.39 -18.42 -3.61
C LEU A 55 2.92 -18.41 -3.50
N GLY A 56 3.60 -17.64 -4.36
CA GLY A 56 5.05 -17.43 -4.25
C GLY A 56 5.43 -16.73 -2.95
N LEU A 57 4.63 -15.76 -2.51
CA LEU A 57 4.88 -15.07 -1.24
C LEU A 57 4.68 -16.01 -0.05
N VAL A 58 3.65 -16.87 -0.09
CA VAL A 58 3.44 -17.90 0.95
C VAL A 58 4.64 -18.86 1.05
N GLN A 59 5.30 -19.16 -0.07
CA GLN A 59 6.48 -20.01 -0.09
C GLN A 59 7.67 -19.38 0.65
N GLU A 60 7.88 -18.07 0.50
CA GLU A 60 9.02 -17.34 1.06
C GLU A 60 8.84 -16.94 2.53
N LEU A 61 7.59 -16.78 2.98
CA LEU A 61 7.30 -16.27 4.32
C LEU A 61 7.45 -17.33 5.42
N PRO A 62 8.04 -16.97 6.58
CA PRO A 62 8.02 -17.83 7.76
C PRO A 62 6.59 -18.16 8.21
N ALA A 63 6.34 -19.42 8.55
CA ALA A 63 5.01 -19.89 8.97
C ALA A 63 4.49 -19.14 10.22
N GLU A 64 5.38 -18.79 11.14
CA GLU A 64 5.06 -18.00 12.34
C GLU A 64 4.60 -16.57 12.00
N HIS A 65 5.13 -15.97 10.94
CA HIS A 65 4.71 -14.63 10.49
C HIS A 65 3.33 -14.70 9.83
N LEU A 66 3.09 -15.73 9.01
CA LEU A 66 1.78 -15.99 8.41
C LEU A 66 0.71 -16.23 9.47
N GLU A 67 1.00 -17.06 10.47
CA GLU A 67 0.05 -17.36 11.55
C GLU A 67 -0.27 -16.10 12.37
N PHE A 68 0.75 -15.32 12.76
CA PHE A 68 0.54 -14.08 13.50
C PHE A 68 -0.27 -13.04 12.70
N ALA A 69 0.06 -12.86 11.42
CA ALA A 69 -0.66 -11.93 10.55
C ALA A 69 -2.11 -12.35 10.34
N ALA A 70 -2.37 -13.66 10.24
CA ALA A 70 -3.73 -14.16 10.11
C ALA A 70 -4.56 -13.95 11.38
N GLN A 71 -3.98 -14.13 12.57
CA GLN A 71 -4.62 -13.78 13.84
C GLN A 71 -4.93 -12.27 13.91
N CYS A 72 -4.00 -11.43 13.48
CA CYS A 72 -4.24 -9.99 13.38
C CYS A 72 -5.39 -9.67 12.41
N ALA A 73 -5.40 -10.30 11.24
CA ALA A 73 -6.44 -10.11 10.24
C ALA A 73 -7.83 -10.53 10.75
N ASP A 74 -7.93 -11.61 11.53
CA ASP A 74 -9.19 -12.04 12.16
C ASP A 74 -9.73 -10.96 13.11
N VAL A 75 -8.86 -10.42 13.98
CA VAL A 75 -9.23 -9.34 14.90
C VAL A 75 -9.65 -8.09 14.13
N ILE A 76 -8.89 -7.70 13.10
CA ILE A 76 -9.19 -6.52 12.27
C ILE A 76 -10.55 -6.66 11.59
N ARG A 77 -10.83 -7.80 10.95
CA ARG A 77 -12.11 -8.04 10.25
C ARG A 77 -13.31 -7.92 11.17
N GLN A 78 -13.18 -8.31 12.45
CA GLN A 78 -14.27 -8.19 13.43
C GLN A 78 -14.56 -6.75 13.85
N GLN A 79 -13.63 -5.82 13.61
CA GLN A 79 -13.73 -4.43 14.06
C GLN A 79 -14.10 -3.47 12.93
N LEU A 80 -14.00 -3.90 11.66
CA LEU A 80 -14.30 -3.08 10.49
C LEU A 80 -15.73 -3.32 10.01
N SER A 81 -16.37 -2.27 9.49
CA SER A 81 -17.71 -2.35 8.90
C SER A 81 -17.72 -2.76 7.42
N TYR A 82 -16.55 -3.04 6.85
CA TYR A 82 -16.36 -3.34 5.43
C TYR A 82 -15.50 -4.59 5.28
N GLU A 83 -15.61 -5.24 4.13
CA GLU A 83 -14.89 -6.47 3.84
C GLU A 83 -13.44 -6.21 3.42
N LEU A 84 -12.55 -7.11 3.82
CA LEU A 84 -11.15 -7.11 3.42
C LEU A 84 -10.87 -8.27 2.47
N SER A 85 -9.89 -8.08 1.60
CA SER A 85 -9.42 -9.08 0.66
C SER A 85 -9.07 -10.40 1.38
N PRO A 86 -9.42 -11.56 0.80
CA PRO A 86 -8.95 -12.84 1.29
C PRO A 86 -7.42 -12.92 1.40
N ASN A 87 -6.70 -12.17 0.55
CA ASN A 87 -5.24 -12.12 0.52
C ASN A 87 -4.62 -11.25 1.64
N PHE A 88 -5.41 -10.49 2.39
CA PHE A 88 -4.91 -9.57 3.42
C PHE A 88 -3.96 -10.21 4.46
N PRO A 89 -4.22 -11.43 4.99
CA PRO A 89 -3.28 -12.08 5.90
C PRO A 89 -1.89 -12.29 5.30
N ILE A 90 -1.81 -12.56 3.99
CA ILE A 90 -0.54 -12.83 3.29
C ILE A 90 0.23 -11.52 3.10
N THR A 91 -0.43 -10.45 2.65
CA THR A 91 0.22 -9.14 2.48
C THR A 91 0.61 -8.51 3.82
N LEU A 92 -0.17 -8.76 4.88
CA LEU A 92 0.19 -8.35 6.23
C LEU A 92 1.39 -9.15 6.77
N ALA A 93 1.48 -10.45 6.48
CA ALA A 93 2.62 -11.29 6.86
C ALA A 93 3.93 -10.85 6.18
N ASP A 94 3.85 -10.43 4.92
CA ASP A 94 4.99 -9.85 4.20
C ASP A 94 5.46 -8.54 4.85
N HIS A 95 4.55 -7.61 5.11
CA HIS A 95 4.86 -6.36 5.80
C HIS A 95 5.47 -6.62 7.19
N LEU A 96 4.91 -7.57 7.95
CA LEU A 96 5.44 -8.00 9.24
C LEU A 96 6.87 -8.53 9.11
N SER A 97 7.11 -9.45 8.17
CA SER A 97 8.43 -10.03 7.94
C SER A 97 9.47 -8.97 7.64
N PHE A 98 9.11 -8.00 6.80
CA PHE A 98 10.00 -6.90 6.45
C PHE A 98 10.26 -5.97 7.64
N MET A 99 9.20 -5.60 8.38
CA MET A 99 9.31 -4.79 9.59
C MET A 99 10.22 -5.44 10.66
N LEU A 100 10.04 -6.74 10.91
CA LEU A 100 10.86 -7.50 11.87
C LEU A 100 12.33 -7.55 11.43
N LYS A 101 12.59 -7.83 10.15
CA LYS A 101 13.94 -7.83 9.58
C LYS A 101 14.62 -6.47 9.76
N ARG A 102 13.93 -5.37 9.40
CA ARG A 102 14.47 -4.01 9.57
C ARG A 102 14.79 -3.69 11.03
N ALA A 103 13.95 -4.10 11.96
CA ALA A 103 14.18 -3.88 13.38
C ALA A 103 15.42 -4.62 13.89
N GLN A 104 15.65 -5.85 13.42
CA GLN A 104 16.87 -6.61 13.72
C GLN A 104 18.12 -5.96 13.12
N GLU A 105 18.00 -5.36 11.94
CA GLU A 105 19.08 -4.62 11.26
C GLU A 105 19.22 -3.16 11.77
N HIS A 106 18.44 -2.76 12.79
CA HIS A 106 18.42 -1.40 13.35
C HIS A 106 18.08 -0.29 12.34
N ILE A 107 17.33 -0.63 11.29
CA ILE A 107 16.86 0.31 10.28
C ILE A 107 15.52 0.90 10.74
N VAL A 108 15.49 2.20 10.98
CA VAL A 108 14.28 2.93 11.37
C VAL A 108 13.65 3.59 10.15
N VAL A 109 12.38 3.28 9.89
CA VAL A 109 11.61 3.92 8.81
C VAL A 109 10.73 5.02 9.40
N SER A 110 10.96 6.25 8.93
CA SER A 110 10.04 7.35 9.15
C SER A 110 8.79 7.13 8.30
N MET A 111 7.62 7.38 8.88
CA MET A 111 6.33 7.36 8.17
C MET A 111 5.78 8.79 8.07
N PRO A 112 6.08 9.51 6.98
CA PRO A 112 5.71 10.91 6.84
C PRO A 112 4.20 11.15 6.84
N LEU A 113 3.40 10.14 6.51
CA LEU A 113 1.93 10.18 6.46
C LEU A 113 1.26 9.76 7.78
N SER A 114 2.03 9.55 8.85
CA SER A 114 1.49 9.03 10.12
C SER A 114 0.38 9.90 10.71
N TRP A 115 0.52 11.22 10.62
CA TRP A 115 -0.48 12.17 11.09
C TRP A 115 -1.76 12.11 10.23
N ASP A 116 -1.63 12.14 8.90
CA ASP A 116 -2.78 12.12 7.98
C ASP A 116 -3.58 10.83 8.10
N VAL A 117 -2.88 9.69 8.19
CA VAL A 117 -3.51 8.38 8.39
C VAL A 117 -4.24 8.34 9.74
N GLY A 118 -3.66 8.93 10.79
CA GLY A 118 -4.30 8.99 12.10
C GLY A 118 -5.57 9.84 12.14
N GLN A 119 -5.64 10.91 11.35
CA GLN A 119 -6.84 11.75 11.24
C GLN A 119 -7.93 11.09 10.40
N ARG A 120 -7.55 10.53 9.24
CA ARG A 120 -8.51 10.03 8.25
C ARG A 120 -8.97 8.60 8.50
N TYR A 121 -8.10 7.79 9.11
CA TYR A 121 -8.31 6.37 9.38
C TYR A 121 -7.95 6.02 10.83
N PRO A 122 -8.58 6.68 11.82
CA PRO A 122 -8.22 6.52 13.23
C PRO A 122 -8.45 5.08 13.74
N LEU A 123 -9.42 4.38 13.17
CA LEU A 123 -9.70 2.99 13.51
C LEU A 123 -8.59 2.06 13.00
N GLU A 124 -8.22 2.20 11.73
CA GLU A 124 -7.17 1.42 11.08
C GLU A 124 -5.81 1.68 11.73
N LEU A 125 -5.51 2.93 12.11
CA LEU A 125 -4.30 3.24 12.87
C LEU A 125 -4.29 2.54 14.24
N ARG A 126 -5.40 2.60 14.99
CA ARG A 126 -5.51 1.93 16.29
C ARG A 126 -5.36 0.41 16.18
N LEU A 127 -5.89 -0.18 15.12
CA LEU A 127 -5.71 -1.60 14.79
C LEU A 127 -4.25 -1.90 14.40
N GLY A 128 -3.61 -1.01 13.65
CA GLY A 128 -2.19 -1.10 13.33
C GLY A 128 -1.31 -1.10 14.57
N GLU A 129 -1.56 -0.19 15.52
CA GLU A 129 -0.86 -0.16 16.80
C GLU A 129 -1.05 -1.45 17.61
N LEU A 130 -2.25 -2.03 17.57
CA LEU A 130 -2.53 -3.31 18.23
C LEU A 130 -1.65 -4.41 17.64
N CYS A 131 -1.56 -4.49 16.31
CA CYS A 131 -0.72 -5.46 15.61
C CYS A 131 0.76 -5.27 15.94
N VAL A 132 1.27 -4.04 15.90
CA VAL A 132 2.67 -3.72 16.22
C VAL A 132 2.99 -4.09 17.67
N ARG A 133 2.12 -3.76 18.63
CA ARG A 133 2.30 -4.18 20.04
C ARG A 133 2.30 -5.69 20.20
N GLY A 134 1.43 -6.40 19.47
CA GLY A 134 1.43 -7.86 19.43
C GLY A 134 2.75 -8.41 18.91
N ALA A 135 3.22 -7.90 17.76
CA ALA A 135 4.45 -8.36 17.12
C ALA A 135 5.68 -8.17 18.02
N GLN A 136 5.79 -7.03 18.70
CA GLN A 136 6.88 -6.80 19.66
C GLN A 136 6.91 -7.85 20.78
N ARG A 137 5.75 -8.26 21.29
CA ARG A 137 5.67 -9.28 22.36
C ARG A 137 5.97 -10.67 21.84
N THR A 138 5.43 -11.02 20.67
CA THR A 138 5.58 -12.36 20.08
C THR A 138 7.01 -12.63 19.63
N PHE A 139 7.65 -11.66 18.97
CA PHE A 139 8.95 -11.84 18.34
C PHE A 139 10.12 -11.24 19.14
N GLY A 140 9.83 -10.61 20.29
CA GLY A 140 10.86 -10.07 21.19
C GLY A 140 11.69 -8.93 20.59
N VAL A 141 11.18 -8.22 19.59
CA VAL A 141 11.85 -7.10 18.93
C VAL A 141 11.27 -5.76 19.36
N ARG A 142 12.08 -4.69 19.27
CA ARG A 142 11.61 -3.30 19.43
C ARG A 142 11.20 -2.75 18.07
N LEU A 143 9.94 -2.34 17.95
CA LEU A 143 9.38 -1.76 16.73
C LEU A 143 9.07 -0.28 16.98
N PRO A 144 9.44 0.61 16.05
CA PRO A 144 9.09 2.01 16.20
C PRO A 144 7.57 2.19 16.06
N PRO A 145 6.95 3.14 16.81
CA PRO A 145 5.51 3.39 16.71
C PRO A 145 5.03 3.74 15.30
N SER A 146 5.93 4.27 14.45
CA SER A 146 5.65 4.60 13.06
C SER A 146 5.17 3.39 12.25
N GLU A 147 5.54 2.16 12.60
CA GLU A 147 5.09 0.96 11.88
C GLU A 147 3.57 0.77 11.93
N ALA A 148 2.89 1.34 12.94
CA ALA A 148 1.43 1.29 13.03
C ALA A 148 0.77 1.93 11.81
N THR A 149 1.38 2.98 11.25
CA THR A 149 0.92 3.61 9.99
C THR A 149 1.07 2.67 8.80
N GLY A 150 2.14 1.87 8.74
CA GLY A 150 2.35 0.89 7.67
C GLY A 150 1.27 -0.19 7.70
N VAL A 151 0.98 -0.72 8.88
CA VAL A 151 -0.10 -1.70 9.07
C VAL A 151 -1.46 -1.10 8.72
N ALA A 152 -1.75 0.14 9.14
CA ALA A 152 -2.99 0.83 8.81
C ALA A 152 -3.18 0.97 7.29
N LEU A 153 -2.13 1.34 6.57
CA LEU A 153 -2.16 1.41 5.10
C LEU A 153 -2.37 0.03 4.47
N SER A 154 -1.80 -1.03 5.02
CA SER A 154 -2.08 -2.41 4.55
C SER A 154 -3.55 -2.80 4.74
N ILE A 155 -4.21 -2.36 5.81
CA ILE A 155 -5.65 -2.57 6.03
C ILE A 155 -6.45 -1.83 4.95
N ILE A 156 -6.17 -0.53 4.77
CA ILE A 156 -6.86 0.32 3.80
C ILE A 156 -6.75 -0.27 2.39
N ASN A 157 -5.54 -0.66 1.97
CA ASN A 157 -5.26 -1.25 0.66
C ASN A 157 -5.96 -2.61 0.46
N ALA A 158 -6.30 -3.31 1.54
CA ALA A 158 -7.00 -4.58 1.48
C ALA A 158 -8.53 -4.45 1.38
N THR A 159 -9.09 -3.24 1.46
CA THR A 159 -10.54 -3.03 1.43
C THR A 159 -11.18 -3.51 0.11
N LEU A 160 -12.15 -4.41 0.21
CA LEU A 160 -13.01 -4.81 -0.90
C LEU A 160 -14.24 -3.88 -0.95
N LEU A 161 -14.10 -2.76 -1.68
CA LEU A 161 -15.16 -1.84 -2.16
C LEU A 161 -16.34 -1.49 -1.20
N PRO A 162 -16.45 -0.23 -0.73
CA PRO A 162 -17.73 0.37 -0.32
C PRO A 162 -18.60 0.77 -1.54
N SER A 163 -19.86 1.15 -1.29
CA SER A 163 -20.94 1.35 -2.27
C SER A 163 -20.70 2.39 -3.41
N ARG A 164 -21.62 2.42 -4.39
CA ARG A 164 -21.59 3.10 -5.72
C ARG A 164 -21.10 4.58 -5.84
N PRO A 165 -21.11 5.49 -4.84
CA PRO A 165 -20.60 6.86 -5.04
C PRO A 165 -19.11 6.91 -5.44
N GLN A 166 -18.27 6.05 -4.83
CA GLN A 166 -16.81 6.02 -5.07
C GLN A 166 -16.39 5.64 -6.49
N ARG A 167 -17.23 4.92 -7.25
CA ARG A 167 -16.88 4.48 -8.63
C ARG A 167 -16.91 5.63 -9.66
N ARG A 168 -17.78 6.64 -9.47
CA ARG A 168 -17.79 7.82 -10.35
C ARG A 168 -16.58 8.70 -10.11
N ASP A 169 -16.14 8.78 -8.86
CA ASP A 169 -14.97 9.57 -8.46
C ASP A 169 -13.66 8.88 -8.86
N GLY A 170 -13.54 7.56 -8.73
CA GLY A 170 -12.34 6.82 -9.16
C GLY A 170 -12.04 6.93 -10.66
N ALA A 171 -13.04 6.72 -11.52
CA ALA A 171 -12.89 6.86 -12.97
C ALA A 171 -12.67 8.32 -13.40
N ARG A 172 -13.22 9.29 -12.64
CA ARG A 172 -12.96 10.72 -12.86
C ARG A 172 -11.52 11.06 -12.47
N ALA A 173 -11.05 10.56 -11.33
CA ALA A 173 -9.71 10.80 -10.83
C ALA A 173 -8.65 10.17 -11.75
N GLU A 174 -8.88 8.98 -12.32
CA GLU A 174 -7.96 8.37 -13.31
C GLU A 174 -7.77 9.25 -14.54
N ARG A 175 -8.86 9.79 -15.11
CA ARG A 175 -8.78 10.69 -16.27
C ARG A 175 -8.06 12.01 -15.96
N ILE A 176 -8.14 12.48 -14.72
CA ILE A 176 -7.44 13.69 -14.28
C ILE A 176 -5.96 13.37 -14.09
N MET A 177 -5.63 12.24 -13.48
CA MET A 177 -4.24 11.79 -13.30
C MET A 177 -3.51 11.64 -14.63
N GLU A 178 -4.17 11.05 -15.63
CA GLU A 178 -3.60 10.89 -16.96
C GLU A 178 -3.33 12.23 -17.63
N GLY A 179 -4.27 13.18 -17.51
CA GLY A 179 -4.09 14.52 -18.07
C GLY A 179 -2.98 15.33 -17.38
N VAL A 180 -2.83 15.19 -16.06
CA VAL A 180 -1.71 15.81 -15.34
C VAL A 180 -0.39 15.19 -15.77
N THR A 181 -0.32 13.86 -15.92
CA THR A 181 0.93 13.21 -16.34
C THR A 181 1.33 13.65 -17.74
N GLY A 182 0.40 13.67 -18.70
CA GLY A 182 0.67 14.16 -20.05
C GLY A 182 1.08 15.63 -20.09
N LEU A 183 0.52 16.47 -19.21
CA LEU A 183 0.91 17.88 -19.10
C LEU A 183 2.36 18.02 -18.60
N VAL A 184 2.76 17.21 -17.62
CA VAL A 184 4.14 17.19 -17.13
C VAL A 184 5.10 16.72 -18.21
N GLU A 185 4.76 15.66 -18.95
CA GLU A 185 5.57 15.14 -20.07
C GLU A 185 5.81 16.21 -21.14
N VAL A 186 4.77 16.94 -21.52
CA VAL A 186 4.86 18.04 -22.51
C VAL A 186 5.67 19.22 -21.97
N GLU A 187 5.33 19.71 -20.78
CA GLU A 187 5.93 20.92 -20.23
C GLU A 187 7.42 20.74 -19.89
N MET A 188 7.78 19.55 -19.41
CA MET A 188 9.16 19.23 -19.03
C MET A 188 9.93 18.53 -20.16
N SER A 189 9.29 18.26 -21.30
CA SER A 189 9.88 17.59 -22.46
C SER A 189 10.49 16.21 -22.15
N VAL A 190 9.80 15.44 -21.29
CA VAL A 190 10.19 14.10 -20.83
C VAL A 190 9.18 13.03 -21.21
N SER A 191 9.60 11.77 -21.19
CA SER A 191 8.72 10.60 -21.26
C SER A 191 8.76 9.87 -19.92
N ILE A 192 7.60 9.65 -19.29
CA ILE A 192 7.52 9.06 -17.96
C ILE A 192 7.15 7.58 -18.09
N ALA A 193 8.05 6.70 -17.63
CA ALA A 193 7.81 5.26 -17.58
C ALA A 193 6.71 4.94 -16.54
N ARG A 194 5.53 4.54 -17.02
CA ARG A 194 4.32 4.35 -16.20
C ARG A 194 4.34 3.09 -15.33
N ASP A 195 5.25 2.17 -15.63
CA ASP A 195 5.55 0.96 -14.86
C ASP A 195 6.69 1.18 -13.84
N SER A 196 7.29 2.38 -13.81
CA SER A 196 8.38 2.69 -12.88
C SER A 196 7.88 2.94 -11.45
N PHE A 197 8.74 2.62 -10.49
CA PHE A 197 8.47 2.86 -9.07
C PHE A 197 8.31 4.35 -8.74
N ASP A 198 9.05 5.24 -9.40
CA ASP A 198 8.93 6.68 -9.19
C ASP A 198 7.60 7.23 -9.74
N TYR A 199 7.12 6.70 -10.87
CA TYR A 199 5.79 7.01 -11.36
C TYR A 199 4.69 6.43 -10.45
N ALA A 200 4.81 5.19 -9.98
CA ALA A 200 3.84 4.60 -9.06
C ALA A 200 3.67 5.47 -7.80
N ARG A 201 4.77 6.05 -7.29
CA ARG A 201 4.74 7.03 -6.19
C ARG A 201 4.06 8.33 -6.59
N PHE A 202 4.45 8.94 -7.72
CA PHE A 202 3.80 10.17 -8.23
C PHE A 202 2.29 9.98 -8.43
N ALA A 203 1.88 8.90 -9.07
CA ALA A 203 0.48 8.55 -9.31
C ALA A 203 -0.30 8.37 -8.01
N THR A 204 0.28 7.68 -7.03
CA THR A 204 -0.31 7.51 -5.70
C THR A 204 -0.57 8.87 -5.03
N HIS A 205 0.42 9.77 -5.05
CA HIS A 205 0.30 11.09 -4.42
C HIS A 205 -0.64 12.04 -5.16
N LEU A 206 -0.65 11.97 -6.49
CA LEU A 206 -1.59 12.72 -7.32
C LEU A 206 -3.03 12.25 -7.10
N ARG A 207 -3.26 10.94 -6.93
CA ARG A 207 -4.56 10.39 -6.55
C ARG A 207 -5.05 11.00 -5.24
N TYR A 208 -4.21 11.01 -4.20
CA TYR A 208 -4.55 11.62 -2.90
C TYR A 208 -4.93 13.10 -3.02
N LEU A 209 -4.19 13.87 -3.83
CA LEU A 209 -4.47 15.29 -4.09
C LEU A 209 -5.87 15.46 -4.71
N ILE A 210 -6.18 14.68 -5.75
CA ILE A 210 -7.46 14.76 -6.47
C ILE A 210 -8.63 14.34 -5.58
N ASP A 211 -8.47 13.24 -4.83
CA ASP A 211 -9.52 12.74 -3.94
C ASP A 211 -9.84 13.74 -2.82
N ARG A 212 -8.83 14.45 -2.29
CA ARG A 212 -9.03 15.54 -1.31
C ARG A 212 -9.73 16.75 -1.91
N MET A 213 -9.32 17.18 -3.11
CA MET A 213 -9.98 18.28 -3.81
C MET A 213 -11.45 17.99 -4.13
N LEU A 214 -11.78 16.71 -4.38
CA LEU A 214 -13.16 16.24 -4.58
C LEU A 214 -13.97 16.19 -3.28
N SER A 215 -13.34 15.95 -2.12
CA SER A 215 -14.02 15.92 -0.82
C SER A 215 -14.24 17.30 -0.20
N GLY A 216 -13.59 18.34 -0.70
CA GLY A 216 -13.83 19.74 -0.30
C GLY A 216 -13.30 20.11 1.09
N GLU A 217 -12.35 19.34 1.63
CA GLU A 217 -11.75 19.63 2.94
C GLU A 217 -10.69 20.74 2.83
N PRO A 218 -10.84 21.86 3.58
CA PRO A 218 -9.85 22.93 3.57
C PRO A 218 -8.59 22.55 4.36
N ILE A 219 -7.42 22.87 3.82
CA ILE A 219 -6.15 22.81 4.56
C ILE A 219 -5.98 24.13 5.33
N ALA A 220 -5.75 24.04 6.65
CA ALA A 220 -5.32 25.17 7.46
C ALA A 220 -3.79 25.39 7.28
N THR A 221 -3.40 26.62 6.95
CA THR A 221 -2.08 27.02 6.45
C THR A 221 -1.08 27.36 7.55
N LEU A 222 0.16 26.87 7.45
CA LEU A 222 1.29 27.30 8.30
C LEU A 222 2.68 27.44 7.60
N ASN A 223 2.86 27.15 6.31
CA ASN A 223 4.20 27.00 5.68
C ASN A 223 4.51 27.84 4.40
N THR A 224 4.02 29.08 4.29
CA THR A 224 4.24 29.91 3.08
C THR A 224 5.72 30.20 2.77
N SER A 225 6.60 30.29 3.79
CA SER A 225 8.01 30.67 3.61
C SER A 225 8.86 29.64 2.86
N LEU A 226 8.54 28.34 2.97
CA LEU A 226 9.27 27.26 2.29
C LEU A 226 8.93 27.18 0.80
N TYR A 227 7.68 27.49 0.45
CA TYR A 227 7.21 27.49 -0.94
C TYR A 227 7.97 28.52 -1.78
N GLU A 228 8.13 29.75 -1.26
CA GLU A 228 8.84 30.82 -1.97
C GLU A 228 10.32 30.51 -2.24
N GLU A 229 10.96 29.71 -1.38
CA GLU A 229 12.35 29.29 -1.55
C GLU A 229 12.46 28.23 -2.66
N VAL A 230 11.60 27.22 -2.65
CA VAL A 230 11.60 26.14 -3.65
C VAL A 230 11.20 26.65 -5.05
N VAL A 231 10.27 27.62 -5.13
CA VAL A 231 9.95 28.31 -6.40
C VAL A 231 11.16 29.00 -6.99
N ARG A 232 11.98 29.66 -6.16
CA ARG A 232 13.22 30.32 -6.61
C ARG A 232 14.27 29.31 -7.07
N SER A 233 14.39 28.17 -6.41
CA SER A 233 15.39 27.14 -6.75
C SER A 233 15.03 26.31 -7.99
N TYR A 234 13.73 26.14 -8.30
CA TYR A 234 13.27 25.27 -9.39
C TYR A 234 12.19 25.97 -10.27
N PRO A 235 12.54 27.05 -10.98
CA PRO A 235 11.56 27.87 -11.70
C PRO A 235 10.82 27.13 -12.83
N ALA A 236 11.49 26.19 -13.52
CA ALA A 236 10.87 25.39 -14.57
C ALA A 236 9.80 24.43 -14.00
N VAL A 237 10.10 23.80 -12.87
CA VAL A 237 9.14 22.93 -12.17
C VAL A 237 8.00 23.76 -11.60
N ALA A 238 8.26 24.95 -11.07
CA ALA A 238 7.23 25.86 -10.58
C ALA A 238 6.23 26.23 -11.68
N ALA A 239 6.71 26.61 -12.87
CA ALA A 239 5.86 26.91 -14.01
C ALA A 239 5.03 25.70 -14.47
N CYS A 240 5.60 24.49 -14.40
CA CYS A 240 4.86 23.26 -14.66
C CYS A 240 3.75 23.04 -13.63
N VAL A 241 4.03 23.26 -12.35
CA VAL A 241 3.05 23.16 -11.27
C VAL A 241 1.92 24.17 -11.42
N ASP A 242 2.20 25.40 -11.84
CA ASP A 242 1.15 26.40 -12.06
C ASP A 242 0.16 25.94 -13.14
N LYS A 243 0.67 25.37 -14.25
CA LYS A 243 -0.18 24.79 -15.30
C LYS A 243 -0.99 23.58 -14.81
N VAL A 244 -0.39 22.73 -13.97
CA VAL A 244 -1.09 21.60 -13.33
C VAL A 244 -2.17 22.11 -12.37
N ALA A 245 -1.90 23.18 -11.61
CA ALA A 245 -2.84 23.79 -10.70
C ALA A 245 -4.06 24.36 -11.45
N ASP A 246 -3.82 25.06 -12.56
CA ASP A 246 -4.89 25.60 -13.42
C ASP A 246 -5.74 24.48 -14.03
N TYR A 247 -5.10 23.41 -14.49
CA TYR A 247 -5.80 22.24 -15.01
C TYR A 247 -6.69 21.58 -13.94
N LEU A 248 -6.17 21.39 -12.73
CA LEU A 248 -6.92 20.81 -11.62
C LEU A 248 -8.08 21.72 -11.19
N ALA A 249 -7.86 23.04 -11.12
CA ALA A 249 -8.89 24.01 -10.82
C ALA A 249 -10.04 23.97 -11.82
N LEU A 250 -9.74 23.89 -13.13
CA LEU A 250 -10.76 23.76 -14.17
C LEU A 250 -11.57 22.46 -14.05
N ARG A 251 -10.93 21.36 -13.64
CA ARG A 251 -11.54 20.02 -13.62
C ARG A 251 -12.26 19.68 -12.32
N LEU A 252 -11.90 20.34 -11.23
CA LEU A 252 -12.38 20.04 -9.87
C LEU A 252 -13.13 21.21 -9.22
N GLY A 253 -13.00 22.43 -9.76
CA GLY A 253 -13.69 23.62 -9.25
C GLY A 253 -13.08 24.20 -7.98
N THR A 254 -11.89 23.75 -7.58
CA THR A 254 -11.16 24.17 -6.38
C THR A 254 -9.72 24.52 -6.72
N CYS A 255 -9.18 25.57 -6.12
CA CYS A 255 -7.78 25.98 -6.32
C CYS A 255 -6.86 25.25 -5.37
N LEU A 256 -5.64 24.97 -5.82
CA LEU A 256 -4.60 24.46 -4.93
C LEU A 256 -4.15 25.52 -3.93
N SER A 257 -3.73 25.09 -2.74
CA SER A 257 -2.97 25.90 -1.79
C SER A 257 -1.47 25.92 -2.15
N ASP A 258 -0.71 26.84 -1.55
CA ASP A 258 0.75 26.94 -1.77
C ASP A 258 1.50 25.68 -1.33
N GLU A 259 1.03 25.01 -0.28
CA GLU A 259 1.61 23.75 0.20
C GLU A 259 1.32 22.58 -0.75
N GLU A 260 0.14 22.56 -1.37
CA GLU A 260 -0.20 21.57 -2.38
C GLU A 260 0.58 21.80 -3.68
N ARG A 261 0.84 23.07 -4.03
CA ARG A 261 1.77 23.42 -5.11
C ARG A 261 3.19 22.96 -4.79
N LEU A 262 3.69 23.26 -3.59
CA LEU A 262 5.00 22.80 -3.13
C LEU A 262 5.11 21.26 -3.20
N TYR A 263 4.07 20.56 -2.76
CA TYR A 263 4.00 19.11 -2.79
C TYR A 263 4.07 18.56 -4.22
N LEU A 264 3.34 19.15 -5.16
CA LEU A 264 3.43 18.81 -6.58
C LEU A 264 4.83 19.06 -7.15
N MET A 265 5.49 20.16 -6.76
CA MET A 265 6.83 20.49 -7.24
C MET A 265 7.83 19.38 -6.89
N LEU A 266 7.76 18.83 -5.67
CA LEU A 266 8.65 17.76 -5.23
C LEU A 266 8.49 16.48 -6.07
N HIS A 267 7.24 16.07 -6.33
CA HIS A 267 6.98 14.83 -7.06
C HIS A 267 7.22 14.96 -8.56
N ILE A 268 6.89 16.11 -9.16
CA ILE A 268 7.18 16.40 -10.57
C ILE A 268 8.68 16.48 -10.79
N ASN A 269 9.41 17.22 -9.96
CA ASN A 269 10.87 17.30 -10.08
C ASN A 269 11.52 15.91 -10.03
N ARG A 270 11.06 15.04 -9.11
CA ARG A 270 11.60 13.69 -8.96
C ARG A 270 11.35 12.80 -10.18
N VAL A 271 10.15 12.83 -10.75
CA VAL A 271 9.81 12.00 -11.93
C VAL A 271 10.55 12.51 -13.18
N VAL A 272 10.75 13.83 -13.28
CA VAL A 272 11.48 14.48 -14.39
C VAL A 272 12.98 14.19 -14.32
N CYS A 273 13.62 14.34 -13.14
CA CYS A 273 15.05 14.04 -12.99
C CYS A 273 15.35 12.59 -13.41
N ARG A 274 14.49 11.63 -13.04
CA ARG A 274 14.66 10.22 -13.43
C ARG A 274 14.43 9.96 -14.91
N ALA A 275 13.47 10.67 -15.52
CA ALA A 275 13.25 10.57 -16.95
C ALA A 275 14.43 11.16 -17.76
N HIS A 276 15.12 12.18 -17.23
CA HIS A 276 16.37 12.69 -17.82
C HIS A 276 17.54 11.71 -17.63
N ASP A 277 17.75 11.17 -16.42
CA ASP A 277 18.80 10.17 -16.15
C ASP A 277 18.70 8.94 -17.08
N ALA A 278 17.47 8.49 -17.37
CA ALA A 278 17.21 7.36 -18.27
C ALA A 278 17.45 7.68 -19.75
N ARG A 279 17.46 8.98 -20.11
CA ARG A 279 17.71 9.47 -21.48
C ARG A 279 19.20 9.67 -21.76
N ASP A 280 19.97 10.10 -20.76
CA ASP A 280 21.42 10.35 -20.86
C ASP A 280 22.26 9.06 -20.67
N GLY A 281 21.66 7.99 -20.15
CA GLY A 281 22.28 6.67 -19.98
C GLY A 281 22.03 5.66 -21.10
N ALA A 282 21.33 6.05 -22.17
CA ALA A 282 20.98 5.23 -23.34
C ALA A 282 21.67 5.77 -24.61
#